data_AF-A0A292YWN4-F1
#
_entry.id   AF-A0A292YWN4-F1
#
_cell.length_a   1.000
_cell.length_b   1.000
_cell.length_c   1.000
_cell.angle_alpha   90.00
_cell.angle_beta   90.00
_cell.angle_gamma   90.00
#
_symmetry.space_group_name_H-M   'P 1'
#
loop_
_entity.id
_entity.type
_entity.pdbx_description
1 polymer ?
#
loop_
_entity_poly.entity_id
_entity_poly.type
_entity_poly.pdbx_seq_one_letter_code
_entity_poly.pdbx_strand_id
1 'polypeptide(L)' 'MCSQTPGVEVITNTTFLDVRAKDRLIVNFDAVGEELGSDMDGYVLQEHMTTHYGRMAMTDDSFILVADPLELIELINSES' A
#
# COMPACT_ATOMS: atom_id res chain seq x y z
N MET A 1 6.95 -13.29 10.28
CA MET A 1 7.30 -12.20 11.22
C MET A 1 6.45 -11.01 10.80
N CYS A 2 5.47 -10.58 11.59
CA CYS A 2 4.61 -9.46 11.21
C CYS A 2 5.41 -8.15 11.31
N SER A 3 5.21 -7.28 10.32
CA SER A 3 5.93 -6.01 10.09
C SER A 3 6.22 -5.20 11.37
N GLN A 4 7.45 -4.69 11.48
CA GLN A 4 7.92 -3.88 12.61
C GLN A 4 7.58 -2.37 12.46
N THR A 5 6.81 -1.97 11.45
CA THR A 5 6.49 -0.56 11.22
C THR A 5 5.46 -0.06 12.23
N PRO A 6 5.80 0.91 13.11
CA PRO A 6 4.86 1.44 14.07
C PRO A 6 3.61 2.01 13.37
N GLY A 7 2.44 1.60 13.83
CA GLY A 7 1.16 2.04 13.26
C GLY A 7 0.67 1.21 12.09
N VAL A 8 1.39 0.17 11.65
CA VAL A 8 0.92 -0.83 10.69
C VAL A 8 0.56 -2.12 11.43
N GLU A 9 -0.67 -2.60 11.24
CA GLU A 9 -1.16 -3.87 11.75
C GLU A 9 -1.52 -4.78 10.58
N VAL A 10 -1.05 -6.03 10.63
CA VAL A 10 -1.38 -7.06 9.64
C VAL A 10 -2.14 -8.17 10.35
N ILE A 11 -3.41 -8.34 9.98
CA ILE A 11 -4.31 -9.35 10.52
C ILE A 11 -4.45 -10.45 9.47
N THR A 12 -3.96 -11.65 9.79
CA THR A 12 -4.06 -12.81 8.91
C THR A 12 -5.39 -13.52 9.10
N ASN A 13 -6.25 -13.47 8.07
CA ASN A 13 -7.44 -14.29 7.99
C ASN A 13 -7.18 -15.52 7.11
N THR A 14 -8.13 -16.46 7.08
CA THR A 14 -7.99 -17.71 6.31
C THR A 14 -7.85 -17.49 4.80
N THR A 15 -8.43 -16.42 4.26
CA THR A 15 -8.53 -16.19 2.81
C THR A 15 -7.98 -14.84 2.35
N PHE A 16 -7.63 -13.94 3.27
CA PHE A 16 -7.10 -12.62 2.95
C PHE A 16 -6.26 -12.06 4.10
N LEU A 17 -5.46 -11.05 3.79
CA LEU A 17 -4.76 -10.23 4.77
C LEU A 17 -5.54 -8.93 4.95
N ASP A 18 -5.85 -8.58 6.19
CA ASP A 18 -6.39 -7.25 6.54
C ASP A 18 -5.21 -6.41 7.05
N VAL A 19 -4.79 -5.47 6.20
CA VAL A 19 -3.67 -4.56 6.47
C VAL A 19 -4.25 -3.22 6.86
N ARG A 20 -3.93 -2.77 8.08
CA ARG A 20 -4.37 -1.49 8.64
C ARG A 20 -3.17 -0.63 8.90
N ALA A 21 -3.27 0.64 8.54
CA ALA A 21 -2.26 1.63 8.87
C ALA A 21 -2.92 2.85 9.52
N LYS A 22 -2.22 3.43 10.49
CA LYS A 22 -2.61 4.72 11.05
C LYS A 22 -2.18 5.83 10.08
N ASP A 23 -3.13 6.66 9.68
CA ASP A 23 -3.00 7.80 8.77
C ASP A 23 -2.78 7.42 7.28
N ARG A 24 -1.71 6.68 6.97
CA ARG A 24 -1.38 6.27 5.59
C ARG A 24 -0.70 4.91 5.46
N LEU A 25 -0.91 4.26 4.33
CA LEU A 25 -0.23 3.05 3.88
C LEU A 25 0.42 3.34 2.53
N ILE A 26 1.73 3.15 2.44
CA ILE A 26 2.50 3.25 1.20
C ILE A 26 3.18 1.91 0.96
N VAL A 27 2.99 1.35 -0.22
CA VAL A 27 3.62 0.11 -0.66
C VAL A 27 4.48 0.44 -1.87
N ASN A 28 5.79 0.37 -1.70
CA ASN A 28 6.76 0.60 -2.77
C ASN A 28 6.94 -0.70 -3.58
N PHE A 29 6.73 -0.62 -4.90
CA PHE A 29 6.73 -1.81 -5.74
C PHE A 29 8.13 -2.40 -5.91
N ASP A 30 9.17 -1.59 -6.03
CA ASP A 30 10.56 -2.06 -6.13
C ASP A 30 10.95 -2.89 -4.90
N ALA A 31 10.66 -2.36 -3.70
CA ALA A 31 10.98 -3.04 -2.44
C ALA A 31 10.20 -4.35 -2.28
N VAL A 32 8.93 -4.37 -2.69
CA VAL A 32 8.12 -5.59 -2.68
C VAL A 32 8.64 -6.61 -3.70
N GLY A 33 9.00 -6.15 -4.90
CA GLY A 33 9.49 -7.00 -5.97
C GLY A 33 10.85 -7.62 -5.62
N GLU A 34 11.75 -6.86 -4.98
CA GLU A 34 13.03 -7.36 -4.48
C GLU A 34 12.83 -8.47 -3.44
N GLU A 35 11.92 -8.28 -2.48
CA GLU A 35 11.63 -9.29 -1.43
C GLU A 35 10.92 -10.54 -1.98
N LEU A 36 10.01 -10.36 -2.94
CA LEU A 36 9.28 -11.47 -3.57
C LEU A 36 10.10 -12.20 -4.65
N GLY A 37 11.16 -11.56 -5.17
CA GLY A 37 11.93 -12.06 -6.31
C GLY A 37 11.12 -12.08 -7.62
N SER A 38 10.13 -11.20 -7.74
CA SER A 38 9.22 -11.10 -8.89
C SER A 38 8.93 -9.64 -9.18
N ASP A 39 8.68 -9.30 -10.43
CA ASP A 39 8.21 -7.95 -10.77
C ASP A 39 6.87 -7.70 -10.07
N MET A 40 6.79 -6.58 -9.36
CA MET A 40 5.59 -6.09 -8.72
C MET A 40 5.24 -4.77 -9.38
N ASP A 41 3.97 -4.58 -9.73
CA ASP A 41 3.47 -3.32 -10.24
C ASP A 41 2.06 -3.05 -9.70
N GLY A 42 1.52 -1.89 -10.05
CA GLY A 42 0.18 -1.49 -9.66
C GLY A 42 -0.93 -2.39 -10.19
N TYR A 43 -0.73 -3.05 -11.32
CA TYR A 43 -1.72 -3.94 -11.92
C TYR A 43 -1.82 -5.26 -11.13
N VAL A 44 -0.68 -5.87 -10.82
CA VAL A 44 -0.57 -7.07 -9.99
C VAL A 44 -1.20 -6.83 -8.62
N LEU A 45 -0.92 -5.67 -8.01
CA LEU A 45 -1.52 -5.34 -6.72
C LEU A 45 -3.05 -5.23 -6.83
N GLN A 46 -3.57 -4.55 -7.86
CA GLN A 46 -5.02 -4.41 -8.06
C GLN A 46 -5.73 -5.75 -8.30
N GLU A 47 -5.11 -6.69 -9.01
CA GLU A 47 -5.68 -8.03 -9.23
C GLU A 47 -5.89 -8.79 -7.90
N HIS A 48 -4.98 -8.60 -6.94
CA HIS A 48 -5.03 -9.27 -5.65
C HIS A 48 -5.75 -8.48 -4.55
N MET A 49 -6.01 -7.20 -4.76
CA MET A 49 -6.71 -6.35 -3.81
C MET A 49 -8.23 -6.53 -3.88
N THR A 50 -8.84 -6.85 -2.74
CA THR A 50 -10.29 -7.07 -2.64
C THR A 50 -11.04 -5.83 -2.17
N THR A 51 -10.54 -5.14 -1.14
CA THR A 51 -11.22 -3.99 -0.52
C THR A 51 -10.19 -3.04 0.07
N HIS A 52 -10.40 -1.74 -0.13
CA HIS A 52 -9.61 -0.68 0.49
C HIS A 52 -10.51 0.36 1.17
N TYR A 53 -10.11 0.83 2.35
CA TYR A 53 -10.80 1.89 3.09
C TYR A 53 -9.91 3.12 3.14
N GLY A 54 -10.29 4.15 2.37
CA GLY A 54 -9.51 5.38 2.25
C GLY A 54 -9.51 5.91 0.81
N ARG A 55 -8.64 6.90 0.56
CA ARG A 55 -8.35 7.42 -0.76
C ARG A 55 -7.08 6.77 -1.29
N MET A 56 -7.25 6.10 -2.43
CA MET A 56 -6.21 5.36 -3.09
C MET A 56 -5.68 6.18 -4.27
N ALA A 57 -4.36 6.27 -4.38
CA ALA A 57 -3.67 6.63 -5.61
C ALA A 57 -2.62 5.56 -5.93
N MET A 58 -2.31 5.48 -7.20
CA MET A 58 -1.30 4.60 -7.74
C MET A 58 -0.37 5.43 -8.60
N THR A 59 0.91 5.39 -8.27
CA THR A 59 1.99 5.90 -9.11
C THR A 59 2.64 4.73 -9.83
N ASP A 60 3.60 5.01 -10.70
CA ASP A 60 4.35 3.96 -11.40
C ASP A 60 5.19 3.12 -10.41
N ASP A 61 5.67 3.74 -9.33
CA ASP A 61 6.61 3.13 -8.38
C ASP A 61 5.96 2.67 -7.07
N SER A 62 4.74 3.16 -6.75
CA SER A 62 4.13 2.93 -5.45
C SER A 62 2.62 2.95 -5.44
N PHE A 63 2.06 2.18 -4.50
CA PHE A 63 0.66 2.24 -4.11
C PHE A 63 0.51 3.08 -2.84
N ILE A 64 -0.42 4.03 -2.85
CA ILE A 64 -0.64 4.97 -1.75
C ILE A 64 -2.12 4.90 -1.33
N LEU A 65 -2.36 4.65 -0.04
CA LEU A 65 -3.68 4.69 0.57
C LEU A 65 -3.65 5.61 1.79
N VAL A 66 -4.44 6.67 1.76
CA VAL A 66 -4.52 7.65 2.85
C VAL A 66 -5.95 7.77 3.40
N ALA A 67 -6.07 8.18 4.66
CA ALA A 67 -7.36 8.49 5.25
C ALA A 67 -7.93 9.83 4.73
N ASP A 68 -7.08 10.86 4.58
CA ASP A 68 -7.47 12.21 4.17
C ASP A 68 -7.14 12.48 2.68
N PRO A 69 -8.11 12.85 1.83
CA PRO A 69 -7.83 13.25 0.44
C PRO A 69 -6.82 14.39 0.28
N LEU A 70 -6.70 15.31 1.23
CA LEU A 70 -5.74 16.43 1.13
C LEU A 70 -4.30 15.93 1.22
N GLU A 71 -4.03 14.97 2.10
CA GLU A 71 -2.71 14.34 2.24
C GLU A 71 -2.30 13.65 0.93
N LEU A 72 -3.26 13.03 0.22
CA LEU A 72 -3.00 12.40 -1.08
C LEU A 72 -2.50 13.40 -2.11
N ILE A 73 -3.15 14.57 -2.18
CA ILE A 73 -2.79 15.64 -3.11
C ILE A 73 -1.40 16.17 -2.79
N GLU A 74 -1.07 16.36 -1.52
CA GLU A 74 0.26 16.80 -1.09
C GLU A 74 1.34 15.78 -1.46
N LEU A 75 1.09 14.49 -1.23
CA LEU A 75 2.03 13.42 -1.56
C LEU A 75 2.31 13.37 -3.07
N ILE A 76 1.27 13.35 -3.90
CA ILE A 76 1.42 13.28 -5.36
C ILE A 76 2.15 14.52 -5.89
N ASN A 77 1.85 15.71 -5.37
CA ASN A 77 2.53 16.94 -5.78
C ASN A 77 3.99 17.01 -5.31
N SER A 78 4.34 16.29 -4.24
CA SER A 78 5.72 16.26 -3.73
C SER A 78 6.64 15.31 -4.51
N GLU A 79 6.06 14.39 -5.29
CA GLU A 79 6.80 13.42 -6.11
C GLU A 79 6.92 13.82 -7.59
N SER A 80 6.40 15.01 -7.98
CA SER A 80 6.57 15.62 -9.31
C SER A 80 7.69 16.67 -9.34
#